data_AF-A0A2S8YRM6-F1
#
_entry.id   AF-A0A2S8YRM6-F1
#
_cell.length_a   1.000
_cell.length_b   1.000
_cell.length_c   1.000
_cell.angle_alpha   90.00
_cell.angle_beta   90.00
_cell.angle_gamma   90.00
#
_symmetry.space_group_name_H-M   'P 1'
#
loop_
_entity.id
_entity.type
_entity.pdbx_description
1 polymer ?
#
loop_
_entity_poly.entity_id
_entity_poly.type
_entity_poly.pdbx_seq_one_letter_code
_entity_poly.pdbx_strand_id
1 'polypeptide(L)'
;MLQVIDNITPEITITILLSASLLPPLGCVFYLLGGNHRTRKVYYIFPGKKHLHILDWDQLEILAGYIPIVSGTINTSRHSLYLIGVDYGQKTPGEVCLRCGNLGVFDGDRSAKSLLTYLQLFMANGPQDIPEPPPSSLV
;
A
#
# COMPACT_ATOMS: atom_id res chain seq x y z
N MET A 1 3.95 -5.68 -51.02
CA MET A 1 4.74 -5.08 -49.92
C MET A 1 5.67 -3.93 -50.37
N LEU A 2 5.88 -3.71 -51.68
CA LEU A 2 6.64 -2.55 -52.19
C LEU A 2 5.80 -1.31 -52.57
N GLN A 3 4.48 -1.44 -52.78
CA GLN A 3 3.62 -0.33 -53.23
C GLN A 3 3.25 0.72 -52.16
N VAL A 4 3.55 0.49 -50.88
CA VAL A 4 3.18 1.42 -49.80
C VAL A 4 4.21 2.56 -49.65
N ILE A 5 5.44 2.35 -50.14
CA ILE A 5 6.56 3.28 -49.96
C ILE A 5 6.50 4.42 -50.98
N ASP A 6 5.95 4.17 -52.18
CA ASP A 6 5.94 5.15 -53.28
C ASP A 6 4.90 6.28 -53.12
N ASN A 7 4.03 6.20 -52.10
CA ASN A 7 2.95 7.17 -51.87
C ASN A 7 3.11 7.97 -50.57
N ILE A 8 4.33 8.02 -50.02
CA ILE A 8 4.63 8.78 -48.81
C ILE A 8 4.83 10.25 -49.19
N THR A 9 3.75 11.03 -49.15
CA THR A 9 3.81 12.48 -49.24
C THR A 9 4.42 13.09 -47.96
N PRO A 10 5.05 14.28 -48.06
CA PRO A 10 5.67 14.94 -46.91
C PRO A 10 4.69 15.18 -45.75
N GLU A 11 3.40 15.35 -46.05
CA GLU A 11 2.31 15.48 -45.08
C GLU A 11 2.16 14.21 -44.22
N ILE A 12 2.25 13.04 -44.84
CA ILE A 12 2.21 11.74 -44.16
C ILE A 12 3.46 11.57 -43.29
N THR A 13 4.63 11.97 -43.80
CA THR A 13 5.88 11.93 -43.02
C THR A 13 5.81 12.81 -41.78
N ILE A 14 5.29 14.04 -41.90
CA ILE A 14 5.11 14.98 -40.79
C ILE A 14 4.11 14.42 -39.77
N THR A 15 3.01 13.83 -40.23
CA THR A 15 1.98 13.22 -39.37
C THR A 15 2.53 12.03 -38.59
N ILE A 16 3.35 11.18 -39.22
CA ILE A 16 4.03 10.06 -38.55
C ILE A 16 5.04 10.56 -37.51
N LEU A 17 5.82 11.61 -37.82
CA LEU A 17 6.79 12.17 -36.88
C LEU A 17 6.10 12.78 -35.64
N LEU A 18 5.01 13.52 -35.85
CA LEU A 18 4.21 14.11 -34.78
C LEU A 18 3.54 13.05 -33.91
N SER A 19 2.91 12.04 -34.52
CA SER A 19 2.27 10.94 -33.77
C SER A 19 3.28 10.08 -32.99
N ALA A 20 4.46 9.83 -33.56
CA ALA A 20 5.54 9.13 -32.86
C ALA A 20 6.04 9.90 -31.62
N SER A 21 6.00 11.23 -31.64
CA SER A 21 6.38 12.07 -30.49
C SER A 21 5.34 12.09 -29.36
N LEU A 22 4.08 11.77 -29.67
CA LEU A 22 2.95 11.73 -28.71
C LEU A 22 2.78 10.36 -28.03
N LEU A 23 3.37 9.29 -28.58
CA LEU A 23 3.30 7.94 -28.03
C LEU A 23 4.05 7.78 -26.68
N PRO A 24 5.29 8.28 -26.50
CA PRO A 24 5.99 8.20 -25.22
C PRO A 24 5.27 8.87 -24.05
N PRO A 25 4.73 10.12 -24.16
CA PRO A 25 4.01 10.74 -23.05
C PRO A 25 2.68 10.03 -22.74
N LEU A 26 1.95 9.51 -23.75
CA LEU A 26 0.78 8.66 -23.49
C LEU A 26 1.17 7.38 -22.73
N GLY A 27 2.27 6.73 -23.14
CA GLY A 27 2.82 5.57 -22.45
C GLY A 27 3.22 5.86 -21.00
N CYS A 28 3.84 7.02 -20.74
CA CYS A 28 4.15 7.47 -19.38
C CYS A 28 2.88 7.70 -18.54
N VAL A 29 1.83 8.27 -19.12
CA VAL A 29 0.54 8.47 -18.43
C VAL A 29 -0.08 7.12 -18.05
N PHE A 30 -0.10 6.14 -18.96
CA PHE A 30 -0.60 4.79 -18.64
C PHE A 30 0.30 4.01 -17.68
N TYR A 31 1.61 4.21 -17.71
CA TYR A 31 2.54 3.61 -16.76
C TYR A 31 2.36 4.17 -15.34
N LEU A 32 2.21 5.50 -15.22
CA LEU A 32 1.96 6.17 -13.94
C LEU A 32 0.55 5.90 -13.39
N LEU A 33 -0.46 5.82 -14.25
CA LEU A 33 -1.82 5.46 -13.85
C LEU A 33 -2.00 3.94 -13.64
N GLY A 34 -1.17 3.11 -14.26
CA GLY A 34 -1.22 1.65 -14.20
C GLY A 34 -0.33 1.03 -13.14
N GLY A 35 0.43 1.83 -12.39
CA GLY A 35 1.30 1.39 -11.29
C GLY A 35 0.51 0.72 -10.17
N ASN A 36 0.30 -0.59 -10.30
CA ASN A 36 -0.09 -1.57 -9.29
C ASN A 36 -0.79 -1.04 -8.00
N HIS A 37 -1.89 -0.29 -8.16
CA HIS A 37 -2.73 0.23 -7.05
C HIS A 37 -3.42 -0.86 -6.21
N ARG A 38 -3.16 -2.14 -6.49
CA ARG A 38 -3.86 -3.28 -5.86
C ARG A 38 -3.34 -3.63 -4.48
N THR A 39 -2.12 -3.24 -4.12
CA THR A 39 -1.49 -3.65 -2.85
C THR A 39 -1.62 -2.61 -1.75
N ARG A 40 -1.89 -1.33 -2.05
CA ARG A 40 -1.91 -0.20 -1.10
C ARG A 40 -3.24 -0.02 -0.34
N LYS A 41 -3.89 -1.12 0.02
CA LYS A 41 -5.19 -1.08 0.73
C LYS A 41 -5.18 -2.00 1.92
N VAL A 42 -5.64 -1.49 3.06
CA VAL A 42 -5.85 -2.28 4.27
C VAL A 42 -7.32 -2.64 4.36
N TYR A 43 -7.58 -3.94 4.35
CA TYR A 43 -8.91 -4.48 4.51
C TYR A 43 -9.12 -4.90 5.96
N TYR A 44 -10.26 -4.56 6.53
CA TYR A 44 -10.57 -4.93 7.90
C TYR A 44 -12.07 -5.21 8.08
N ILE A 45 -12.39 -5.95 9.14
CA ILE A 45 -13.77 -6.33 9.48
C ILE A 45 -14.02 -5.91 10.93
N PHE A 46 -15.05 -5.10 11.15
CA PHE A 46 -15.50 -4.78 12.50
C PHE A 46 -16.24 -5.97 13.12
N PRO A 47 -15.99 -6.31 14.40
CA PRO A 47 -16.76 -7.31 15.11
C PRO A 47 -18.26 -7.05 15.01
N GLY A 48 -19.04 -8.06 14.64
CA GLY A 48 -20.50 -7.95 14.47
C GLY A 48 -20.97 -7.32 13.16
N LYS A 49 -20.07 -6.84 12.29
CA LYS A 49 -20.40 -6.40 10.92
C LYS A 49 -19.96 -7.46 9.90
N LYS A 50 -20.77 -7.67 8.86
CA LYS A 50 -20.46 -8.59 7.74
C LYS A 50 -19.79 -7.90 6.55
N HIS A 51 -19.55 -6.59 6.63
CA HIS A 51 -19.01 -5.81 5.53
C HIS A 51 -17.50 -5.67 5.69
N LEU A 52 -16.78 -5.86 4.58
CA LEU A 52 -15.36 -5.60 4.49
C LEU A 52 -15.15 -4.10 4.29
N HIS A 53 -14.39 -3.49 5.19
CA HIS A 53 -14.03 -2.09 5.11
C HIS A 53 -12.64 -1.94 4.51
N ILE A 54 -12.41 -0.79 3.88
CA ILE A 54 -11.20 -0.51 3.11
C ILE A 54 -10.61 0.81 3.60
N LEU A 55 -9.34 0.78 4.00
CA LEU A 55 -8.54 1.96 4.28
C LEU A 55 -7.44 2.08 3.23
N ASP A 56 -7.19 3.31 2.80
CA ASP A 56 -6.06 3.62 1.94
C ASP A 56 -4.78 3.64 2.79
N TRP A 57 -3.77 2.86 2.39
CA TRP A 57 -2.50 2.77 3.11
C TRP A 57 -1.83 4.13 3.29
N ASP A 58 -1.98 5.01 2.30
CA ASP A 58 -1.33 6.32 2.28
C ASP A 58 -1.98 7.34 3.22
N GLN A 59 -3.17 7.01 3.72
CA GLN A 59 -3.93 7.84 4.66
C GLN A 59 -3.83 7.32 6.10
N LEU A 60 -3.01 6.28 6.34
CA LEU A 60 -2.82 5.71 7.67
C LEU A 60 -1.68 6.39 8.42
N GLU A 61 -1.95 6.75 9.67
CA GLU A 61 -0.93 6.98 10.68
C GLU A 61 -0.55 5.65 11.33
N ILE A 62 0.75 5.34 11.34
CA ILE A 62 1.26 4.03 11.75
C ILE A 62 2.18 4.16 12.95
N LEU A 63 1.89 3.41 14.01
CA LEU A 63 2.68 3.39 15.24
C LEU A 63 3.11 1.96 15.54
N ALA A 64 4.41 1.71 15.68
CA ALA A 64 4.93 0.36 15.94
C ALA A 64 5.94 0.33 17.09
N GLY A 65 5.68 -0.57 18.05
CA GLY A 65 6.57 -0.85 19.16
C GLY A 65 6.13 -0.15 20.44
N TYR A 66 7.09 0.40 21.20
CA TYR A 66 6.82 1.04 22.47
C TYR A 66 5.99 2.31 22.28
N ILE A 67 4.75 2.25 22.76
CA ILE A 67 3.79 3.35 22.73
C ILE A 67 3.39 3.62 24.18
N PRO A 68 3.85 4.75 24.76
CA PRO A 68 3.43 5.16 26.08
C PRO A 68 1.99 5.68 26.02
N ILE A 69 1.10 5.07 26.79
CA ILE A 69 -0.25 5.57 27.03
C ILE A 69 -0.24 6.26 28.38
N VAL A 70 -0.24 7.59 28.33
CA VAL A 70 -0.30 8.44 29.50
C VAL A 70 -1.76 8.83 29.72
N SER A 71 -2.36 8.32 30.78
CA SER A 71 -3.64 8.81 31.31
C SER A 71 -3.37 9.47 32.65
N GLY A 72 -4.16 10.50 33.01
CA GLY A 72 -3.90 11.37 34.18
C GLY A 72 -3.69 10.66 35.52
N THR A 73 -4.03 9.38 35.63
CA THR A 73 -3.80 8.52 36.80
C THR A 73 -3.04 7.21 36.50
N ILE A 74 -2.84 6.84 35.23
CA ILE A 74 -2.27 5.54 34.84
C ILE A 74 -1.32 5.72 33.66
N ASN A 75 -0.08 5.28 33.85
CA ASN A 75 0.88 5.10 32.78
C ASN A 75 0.90 3.62 32.40
N THR A 76 0.54 3.30 31.16
CA THR A 76 0.68 1.93 30.62
C THR A 76 1.41 1.99 29.30
N SER A 77 2.25 1.00 29.01
CA SER A 77 2.86 0.86 27.69
C SER A 77 2.14 -0.20 26.87
N ARG A 78 2.11 0.02 25.57
CA ARG A 78 1.81 -1.00 24.58
C ARG A 78 3.05 -1.22 23.72
N HIS A 79 3.20 -2.44 23.26
CA HIS A 79 4.31 -2.89 22.43
C HIS A 79 3.72 -3.43 21.13
N SER A 80 2.79 -2.70 20.50
CA SER A 80 1.93 -3.20 19.41
C SER A 80 2.12 -2.39 18.12
N LEU A 81 1.65 -2.94 17.00
CA LEU A 81 1.47 -2.17 15.77
C LEU A 81 0.04 -1.64 15.72
N TYR A 82 -0.12 -0.32 15.60
CA TYR A 82 -1.38 0.34 15.36
C TYR A 82 -1.39 0.98 13.99
N LEU A 83 -2.52 0.81 13.28
CA LEU A 83 -2.85 1.52 12.04
C LEU A 83 -4.07 2.39 12.34
N ILE A 84 -3.90 3.71 12.25
CA ILE A 84 -4.92 4.70 12.59
C ILE A 84 -5.29 5.44 11.31
N GLY A 85 -6.58 5.61 11.03
CA GLY A 85 -7.03 6.35 9.87
C GLY A 85 -8.52 6.66 9.93
N VAL A 86 -9.02 7.34 8.90
CA VAL A 86 -10.45 7.68 8.79
C VAL A 86 -11.09 6.82 7.71
N ASP A 87 -12.16 6.10 8.07
CA ASP A 87 -12.94 5.34 7.09
C ASP A 87 -14.06 6.22 6.51
N TYR A 88 -13.82 6.74 5.31
CA TYR A 88 -14.79 7.52 4.54
C TYR A 88 -15.87 6.68 3.85
N GLY A 89 -15.73 5.35 3.84
CA GLY A 89 -16.72 4.44 3.25
C GLY A 89 -17.94 4.19 4.13
N GLN A 90 -17.91 4.63 5.40
CA GLN A 90 -19.03 4.54 6.32
C GLN A 90 -20.05 5.66 6.09
N LYS A 91 -21.33 5.39 6.42
CA LYS A 91 -22.43 6.38 6.36
C LYS A 91 -22.08 7.68 7.09
N THR A 92 -21.32 7.56 8.18
CA THR A 92 -20.68 8.68 8.87
C THR A 92 -19.18 8.38 8.92
N PRO A 93 -18.32 9.24 8.34
CA PRO A 93 -16.87 9.06 8.45
C PRO A 93 -16.44 8.96 9.91
N GLY A 94 -15.55 8.03 10.21
CA GLY A 94 -15.11 7.77 11.58
C GLY A 94 -13.66 7.33 11.65
N GLU A 95 -12.99 7.71 12.74
CA GLU A 95 -11.65 7.25 13.05
C GLU A 95 -11.68 5.75 13.38
N VAL A 96 -10.71 5.04 12.84
CA VAL A 96 -10.51 3.60 13.01
C VAL A 96 -9.09 3.39 13.51
N CYS A 97 -8.96 2.65 14.60
CA CYS A 97 -7.68 2.24 15.17
C CYS A 97 -7.60 0.72 15.14
N LEU A 98 -6.77 0.18 14.25
CA LEU A 98 -6.53 -1.25 14.10
C LEU A 98 -5.29 -1.63 14.88
N ARG A 99 -5.44 -2.48 15.89
CA ARG A 99 -4.32 -3.10 16.60
C ARG A 99 -3.94 -4.42 15.94
N CYS A 100 -2.77 -4.48 15.34
CA CYS A 100 -2.25 -5.72 14.75
C CYS A 100 -1.61 -6.59 15.84
N GLY A 101 -1.93 -7.89 15.83
CA GLY A 101 -1.45 -8.86 16.81
C GLY A 101 0.07 -9.02 16.75
N ASN A 102 0.71 -9.05 17.92
CA ASN A 102 2.15 -9.28 18.04
C ASN A 102 2.51 -9.85 19.41
N LEU A 103 3.76 -10.25 19.61
CA LEU A 103 4.24 -10.85 20.86
C LEU A 103 4.37 -9.83 22.01
N GLY A 104 4.22 -8.53 21.71
CA GLY A 104 4.09 -7.48 22.70
C GLY A 104 5.35 -7.31 23.56
N VAL A 105 5.17 -7.33 24.88
CA VAL A 105 6.28 -7.16 25.84
C VAL A 105 7.28 -8.33 25.74
N PHE A 106 6.82 -9.52 25.35
CA PHE A 106 7.64 -10.74 25.38
C PHE A 106 8.81 -10.72 24.38
N ASP A 107 8.76 -9.88 23.37
CA ASP A 107 9.84 -9.73 22.39
C ASP A 107 10.32 -8.29 22.21
N GLY A 108 9.97 -7.40 23.15
CA GLY A 108 10.50 -6.04 23.21
C GLY A 108 10.29 -5.24 21.93
N ASP A 109 9.09 -5.28 21.35
CA ASP A 109 8.67 -4.62 20.10
C ASP A 109 9.16 -5.24 18.80
N ARG A 110 9.99 -6.28 18.85
CA ARG A 110 10.65 -6.82 17.65
C ARG A 110 9.62 -7.30 16.62
N SER A 111 8.58 -8.01 17.04
CA SER A 111 7.48 -8.46 16.17
C SER A 111 6.66 -7.30 15.62
N ALA A 112 6.42 -6.25 16.41
CA ALA A 112 5.69 -5.06 15.96
C ALA A 112 6.43 -4.39 14.77
N LYS A 113 7.73 -4.16 14.97
CA LYS A 113 8.59 -3.49 13.99
C LYS A 113 8.81 -4.38 12.76
N SER A 114 9.04 -5.67 12.97
CA SER A 114 9.17 -6.64 11.87
C SER A 114 7.91 -6.70 11.01
N LEU A 115 6.73 -6.74 11.64
CA LEU A 115 5.45 -6.72 10.94
C LEU A 115 5.25 -5.41 10.16
N LEU A 116 5.63 -4.26 10.74
CA LEU A 116 5.61 -2.98 10.03
C LEU A 116 6.51 -3.02 8.78
N THR A 117 7.76 -3.46 8.94
CA THR A 117 8.71 -3.57 7.81
C THR A 117 8.16 -4.47 6.71
N TYR A 118 7.59 -5.61 7.08
CA TYR A 118 6.94 -6.52 6.14
C TYR A 118 5.82 -5.81 5.37
N LEU A 119 4.92 -5.12 6.08
CA LEU A 119 3.80 -4.42 5.44
C LEU A 119 4.29 -3.31 4.52
N GLN A 120 5.29 -2.53 4.93
CA GLN A 120 5.88 -1.49 4.08
C GLN A 120 6.47 -2.05 2.79
N LEU A 121 7.24 -3.14 2.88
CA LEU A 121 7.80 -3.82 1.71
C LEU A 121 6.72 -4.38 0.80
N PHE A 122 5.70 -5.04 1.38
CA PHE A 122 4.57 -5.57 0.63
C PHE A 122 3.76 -4.49 -0.08
N MET A 123 3.52 -3.37 0.60
CA MET A 123 2.76 -2.24 0.05
C MET A 123 3.54 -1.54 -1.07
N ALA A 124 4.87 -1.47 -0.96
CA ALA A 124 5.75 -0.85 -1.95
C ALA A 124 6.00 -1.72 -3.19
N ASN A 125 6.32 -3.00 -2.99
CA ASN A 125 6.82 -3.88 -4.05
C ASN A 125 5.82 -4.97 -4.46
N GLY A 126 4.77 -5.17 -3.67
CA GLY A 126 3.84 -6.28 -3.84
C GLY A 126 4.37 -7.62 -3.33
N PRO A 127 3.62 -8.71 -3.58
CA PRO A 127 3.92 -10.03 -3.00
C PRO A 127 5.21 -10.69 -3.50
N GLN A 128 5.72 -10.29 -4.65
CA GLN A 128 6.80 -11.00 -5.35
C GLN A 128 8.18 -10.76 -4.70
N ASP A 129 8.36 -9.60 -4.07
CA ASP A 129 9.64 -9.18 -3.50
C ASP A 129 9.64 -9.20 -1.97
N ILE A 130 8.72 -9.96 -1.37
CA ILE A 130 8.72 -10.15 0.09
C ILE A 130 9.80 -11.19 0.45
N PRO A 131 10.72 -10.88 1.37
CA PRO A 131 11.63 -11.88 1.91
C PRO A 131 10.85 -13.00 2.61
N GLU A 132 11.18 -14.25 2.30
CA GLU A 132 10.59 -15.39 2.99
C GLU A 132 10.85 -15.29 4.50
N PRO A 133 9.87 -15.66 5.34
CA PRO A 133 10.09 -15.67 6.78
C PRO A 133 11.23 -16.64 7.10
N PRO A 134 12.08 -16.31 8.09
CA PRO A 134 13.09 -17.25 8.56
C PRO A 134 12.40 -18.55 9.01
N PRO A 135 13.01 -19.72 8.78
CA PRO A 135 12.42 -20.99 9.16
C PRO A 135 12.09 -20.99 10.65
N SER A 136 10.86 -21.38 11.00
CA SER A 136 10.41 -21.44 12.39
C SER A 136 11.22 -22.50 13.13
N SER A 137 12.04 -22.10 14.10
CA SER A 137 12.81 -23.00 14.97
C SER A 137 11.95 -23.68 16.06
N LEU A 138 10.66 -23.80 15.83
CA LEU A 138 9.71 -24.48 16.72
C LEU A 138 9.39 -25.84 16.11
N VAL A 139 10.31 -26.79 16.33
CA VAL A 139 10.10 -28.24 16.29
C VAL A 139 10.64 -28.79 17.60
#